data_AF-A0A483CZB0-F1
#
_entry.id   AF-A0A483CZB0-F1
#
_cell.length_a   1.000
_cell.length_b   1.000
_cell.length_c   1.000
_cell.angle_alpha   90.00
_cell.angle_beta   90.00
_cell.angle_gamma   90.00
#
_symmetry.space_group_name_H-M   'P 1'
#
loop_
_entity.id
_entity.type
_entity.pdbx_description
1 polymer ?
#
loop_
_entity_poly.entity_id
_entity_poly.type
_entity_poly.pdbx_seq_one_letter_code
_entity_poly.pdbx_strand_id
1 'polypeptide(L)'
;MARMTDEGQWIVMMGFLVAVGIFFLALVINQATLVGQTTAEGVLEFPKNDIRDFRSEVFTLAENGTGGDADLRADIIALEEVRKNAIVNYTVDSTGNYDIVTFHFNNGVTEYDETVYY
;
A
#
# COMPACT_ATOMS: atom_id res chain seq x y z
N MET A 1 11.76 56.73 -39.28
CA MET A 1 11.57 55.27 -39.43
C MET A 1 11.32 54.69 -38.05
N ALA A 2 10.05 54.48 -37.65
CA ALA A 2 9.62 53.76 -36.45
C ALA A 2 8.08 53.88 -36.34
N ARG A 3 7.34 53.16 -37.20
CA ARG A 3 5.87 53.11 -37.12
C ARG A 3 5.24 51.87 -37.75
N MET A 4 6.04 50.83 -37.94
CA MET A 4 5.57 49.49 -38.30
C MET A 4 6.08 48.60 -37.17
N THR A 5 5.19 48.07 -36.33
CA THR A 5 5.25 46.70 -35.74
C THR A 5 4.50 46.53 -34.41
N ASP A 6 3.89 47.54 -33.78
CA ASP A 6 3.20 47.34 -32.48
C ASP A 6 2.11 46.24 -32.54
N GLU A 7 1.31 46.20 -33.61
CA GLU A 7 0.29 45.16 -33.80
C GLU A 7 0.89 43.77 -34.08
N GLY A 8 2.01 43.72 -34.80
CA GLY A 8 2.76 42.48 -35.05
C GLY A 8 3.45 41.94 -33.80
N GLN A 9 3.93 42.82 -32.93
CA GLN A 9 4.55 42.46 -31.67
C GLN A 9 3.51 41.91 -30.68
N TRP A 10 2.31 42.49 -30.65
CA TRP A 10 1.23 42.01 -29.79
C TRP A 10 0.81 40.57 -30.12
N ILE A 11 0.68 40.24 -31.41
CA ILE A 11 0.31 38.87 -31.82
C ILE A 11 1.42 37.86 -31.55
N VAL A 12 2.69 38.24 -31.72
CA VAL A 12 3.84 37.40 -31.37
C VAL A 12 3.93 37.18 -29.86
N MET A 13 3.67 38.22 -29.05
CA MET A 13 3.65 38.09 -27.59
C MET A 13 2.51 37.19 -27.11
N MET A 14 1.31 37.31 -27.67
CA MET A 14 0.21 36.39 -27.31
C MET A 14 0.47 34.96 -27.76
N GLY A 15 1.02 34.76 -28.96
CA GLY A 15 1.41 33.44 -29.44
C GLY A 15 2.47 32.78 -28.54
N PHE A 16 3.46 33.55 -28.10
CA PHE A 16 4.49 33.08 -27.17
C PHE A 16 3.90 32.69 -25.82
N LEU A 17 2.98 33.51 -25.27
CA LEU A 17 2.34 33.25 -23.98
C LEU A 17 1.50 31.97 -24.04
N VAL A 18 0.74 31.77 -25.12
CA VAL A 18 -0.05 30.55 -25.33
C VAL A 18 0.85 29.33 -25.50
N ALA A 19 1.94 29.43 -26.26
CA ALA A 19 2.88 28.32 -26.45
C ALA A 19 3.54 27.89 -25.12
N VAL A 20 4.00 28.85 -24.32
CA VAL A 20 4.57 28.59 -22.98
C VAL A 20 3.52 27.98 -22.06
N GLY A 21 2.29 28.50 -22.06
CA GLY A 21 1.18 27.98 -21.26
C GLY A 21 0.85 26.52 -21.58
N ILE A 22 0.73 26.17 -22.86
CA ILE A 22 0.47 24.79 -23.31
C ILE A 22 1.64 23.88 -22.97
N PHE A 23 2.89 24.35 -23.12
CA PHE A 23 4.07 23.57 -22.76
C PHE A 23 4.10 23.21 -21.27
N PHE A 24 3.83 24.17 -20.38
CA PHE A 24 3.72 23.89 -18.95
C PHE A 24 2.54 22.98 -18.62
N LEU A 25 1.39 23.16 -19.27
CA LEU A 25 0.23 22.27 -19.09
C LEU A 25 0.59 20.82 -19.44
N ALA A 26 1.29 20.61 -20.57
CA ALA A 26 1.72 19.29 -20.99
C ALA A 26 2.69 18.64 -19.99
N LEU A 27 3.62 19.42 -19.41
CA LEU A 27 4.52 18.94 -18.37
C LEU A 27 3.76 18.51 -17.11
N VAL A 28 2.80 19.31 -16.65
CA VAL A 28 1.98 18.99 -15.47
C VAL A 28 1.15 17.73 -15.70
N ILE A 29 0.52 17.58 -16.87
CA ILE A 29 -0.26 16.38 -17.20
C ILE A 29 0.63 15.14 -17.21
N ASN A 30 1.82 15.22 -17.81
CA ASN A 30 2.75 14.10 -17.89
C ASN A 30 3.27 13.65 -16.51
N GLN A 31 3.38 14.57 -15.54
CA GLN A 31 3.75 14.22 -14.17
C GLN A 31 2.54 13.74 -13.34
N ALA A 32 1.35 14.25 -13.61
CA ALA A 32 0.13 13.89 -12.89
C ALA A 32 -0.25 12.41 -13.10
N THR A 33 -0.04 11.86 -14.30
CA THR A 33 -0.25 10.44 -14.58
C THR A 33 0.70 9.55 -13.79
N LEU A 34 1.96 9.97 -13.66
CA LEU A 34 3.00 9.20 -12.98
C LEU A 34 2.76 9.09 -11.47
N VAL A 35 2.34 10.18 -10.83
CA VAL A 35 2.02 10.21 -9.39
C VAL A 35 0.67 9.52 -9.09
N GLY A 36 -0.30 9.65 -9.99
CA GLY A 36 -1.60 8.96 -9.88
C GLY A 36 -1.47 7.45 -9.92
N GLN A 37 -0.57 6.93 -10.76
CA GLN A 37 -0.28 5.49 -10.85
C GLN A 37 0.42 4.96 -9.59
N THR A 38 1.50 5.60 -9.13
CA THR A 38 2.25 5.12 -7.96
C THR A 38 1.45 5.15 -6.66
N THR A 39 0.51 6.10 -6.53
CA THR A 39 -0.37 6.18 -5.34
C THR A 39 -1.46 5.11 -5.36
N ALA A 40 -2.00 4.77 -6.54
CA ALA A 40 -2.99 3.71 -6.68
C ALA A 40 -2.37 2.31 -6.57
N GLU A 41 -1.16 2.12 -7.11
CA GLU A 41 -0.39 0.88 -6.95
C GLU A 41 -0.06 0.61 -5.48
N GLY A 42 0.41 1.59 -4.72
CA GLY A 42 0.71 1.40 -3.29
C GLY A 42 -0.49 1.03 -2.41
N VAL A 43 -1.71 1.36 -2.83
CA VAL A 43 -2.95 0.95 -2.13
C VAL A 43 -3.46 -0.42 -2.60
N LEU A 44 -3.24 -0.76 -3.87
CA LEU A 44 -3.57 -2.07 -4.43
C LEU A 44 -2.56 -3.17 -4.03
N GLU A 45 -1.33 -2.78 -3.74
CA GLU A 45 -0.28 -3.67 -3.23
C GLU A 45 -0.52 -4.07 -1.76
N PHE A 46 -1.46 -3.43 -1.06
CA PHE A 46 -1.84 -3.88 0.27
C PHE A 46 -2.45 -5.29 0.17
N PRO A 47 -1.80 -6.33 0.72
CA PRO A 47 -2.07 -7.72 0.38
C PRO A 47 -3.27 -8.23 1.18
N LYS A 48 -4.46 -7.66 0.95
CA LYS A 48 -5.68 -7.94 1.71
C LYS A 48 -6.10 -9.40 1.65
N ASN A 49 -5.97 -10.00 0.46
CA ASN A 49 -6.31 -11.40 0.25
C ASN A 49 -5.39 -12.31 1.05
N ASP A 50 -4.09 -12.01 1.04
CA ASP A 50 -3.08 -12.75 1.78
C ASP A 50 -3.27 -12.71 3.30
N ILE A 51 -3.59 -11.53 3.86
CA ILE A 51 -3.90 -11.39 5.29
C ILE A 51 -5.17 -12.16 5.63
N ARG A 52 -6.19 -12.10 4.77
CA ARG A 52 -7.46 -12.81 4.97
C ARG A 52 -7.28 -14.33 4.95
N ASP A 53 -6.49 -14.84 4.01
CA ASP A 53 -6.23 -16.27 3.88
C ASP A 53 -5.39 -16.77 5.07
N PHE A 54 -4.38 -16.00 5.50
CA PHE A 54 -3.62 -16.29 6.70
C PHE A 54 -4.51 -16.34 7.96
N ARG A 55 -5.39 -15.34 8.13
CA ARG A 55 -6.35 -15.30 9.24
C ARG A 55 -7.26 -16.53 9.26
N SER A 56 -7.76 -16.97 8.10
CA SER A 56 -8.61 -18.16 7.98
C SER A 56 -7.89 -19.44 8.40
N GLU A 57 -6.62 -19.57 8.01
CA GLU A 57 -5.79 -20.72 8.36
C GLU A 57 -5.52 -20.75 9.87
N VAL A 58 -5.11 -19.62 10.46
CA VAL A 58 -4.85 -19.54 11.92
C VAL A 58 -6.12 -19.81 12.74
N PHE A 59 -7.30 -19.36 12.29
CA PHE A 59 -8.55 -19.70 12.97
C PHE A 59 -8.87 -21.18 12.93
N THR A 60 -8.68 -21.82 11.78
CA THR A 60 -8.90 -23.26 11.65
C THR A 60 -7.96 -24.04 12.57
N LEU A 61 -6.73 -23.55 12.76
CA LEU A 61 -5.76 -24.14 13.69
C LEU A 61 -6.09 -23.88 15.16
N ALA A 62 -6.62 -22.70 15.50
CA ALA A 62 -7.09 -22.39 16.84
C ALA A 62 -8.29 -23.26 17.24
N GLU A 63 -9.27 -23.43 16.35
CA GLU A 63 -10.46 -24.26 16.57
C GLU A 63 -10.11 -25.74 16.76
N ASN A 64 -9.07 -26.23 16.06
CA ASN A 64 -8.61 -27.62 16.19
C ASN A 64 -7.78 -27.89 17.47
N GLY A 65 -7.57 -26.90 18.34
CA GLY A 65 -6.85 -27.05 19.62
C GLY A 65 -5.32 -27.16 19.48
N THR A 66 -4.80 -27.04 18.26
CA THR A 66 -3.35 -27.05 17.96
C THR A 66 -2.75 -25.64 17.94
N GLY A 67 -3.56 -24.59 18.14
CA GLY A 67 -3.15 -23.19 18.07
C GLY A 67 -2.07 -22.76 19.07
N GLY A 68 -1.81 -23.56 20.11
CA GLY A 68 -0.75 -23.34 21.11
C GLY A 68 0.54 -24.14 20.88
N ASP A 69 0.61 -24.95 19.82
CA ASP A 69 1.79 -25.78 19.56
C ASP A 69 2.98 -24.92 19.09
N ALA A 70 4.07 -24.97 19.84
CA ALA A 70 5.24 -24.11 19.63
C ALA A 70 5.97 -24.45 18.32
N ASP A 71 5.92 -25.70 17.89
CA ASP A 71 6.55 -26.18 16.65
C ASP A 71 5.77 -25.68 15.43
N LEU A 72 4.44 -25.75 15.46
CA LEU A 72 3.57 -25.16 14.43
C LEU A 72 3.73 -23.64 14.32
N ARG A 73 3.87 -22.93 15.44
CA ARG A 73 4.15 -21.49 15.44
C ARG A 73 5.47 -21.18 14.74
N ALA A 74 6.51 -21.95 15.02
CA ALA A 74 7.81 -21.78 14.38
C ALA A 74 7.77 -22.06 12.88
N ASP A 75 7.05 -23.11 12.47
CA ASP A 75 6.88 -23.47 11.05
C ASP A 75 6.09 -22.41 10.28
N ILE A 76 5.03 -21.83 10.87
CA ILE A 76 4.25 -20.75 10.25
C ILE A 76 5.11 -19.48 10.07
N ILE A 77 5.89 -19.11 11.09
CA ILE A 77 6.81 -17.97 11.02
C ILE A 77 7.84 -18.21 9.90
N ALA A 78 8.42 -19.40 9.82
CA ALA A 78 9.40 -19.75 8.80
C ALA A 78 8.79 -19.75 7.38
N LEU A 79 7.57 -20.25 7.21
CA LEU A 79 6.87 -20.26 5.92
C LEU A 79 6.52 -18.85 5.44
N GLU A 80 6.08 -17.96 6.32
CA GLU A 80 5.77 -16.57 5.96
C GLU A 80 7.03 -15.72 5.74
N GLU A 81 8.11 -15.97 6.47
CA GLU A 81 9.42 -15.36 6.23
C GLU A 81 9.93 -15.73 4.82
N VAL A 82 9.81 -17.02 4.43
CA VAL A 82 10.24 -17.51 3.11
C VAL A 82 9.34 -17.02 1.98
N ARG A 83 8.02 -16.94 2.17
CA ARG A 83 7.06 -16.63 1.09
C ARG A 83 6.83 -15.14 0.88
N LYS A 84 6.89 -14.31 1.93
CA LYS A 84 6.42 -12.92 1.89
C LYS A 84 7.41 -11.89 2.41
N ASN A 85 8.61 -12.28 2.85
CA ASN A 85 9.55 -11.37 3.55
C ASN A 85 8.86 -10.57 4.68
N ALA A 86 7.84 -11.17 5.31
CA ALA A 86 7.05 -10.53 6.35
C ALA A 86 7.25 -11.29 7.66
N ILE A 87 7.64 -10.57 8.70
CA ILE A 87 7.68 -11.06 10.08
C ILE A 87 6.24 -11.03 10.57
N VAL A 88 5.65 -12.21 10.75
CA VAL A 88 4.31 -12.36 11.30
C VAL A 88 4.41 -13.03 12.66
N ASN A 89 4.00 -12.35 13.72
CA ASN A 89 3.92 -12.93 15.07
C ASN A 89 2.45 -12.96 15.50
N TYR A 90 1.99 -14.09 16.01
CA TYR A 90 0.65 -14.16 16.60
C TYR A 90 0.69 -14.76 18.01
N THR A 91 -0.16 -14.23 18.87
CA THR A 91 -0.34 -14.64 20.26
C THR A 91 -1.79 -15.03 20.49
N VAL A 92 -2.01 -16.20 21.08
CA VAL A 92 -3.33 -16.69 21.46
C VAL A 92 -3.39 -16.69 22.98
N ASP A 93 -4.18 -15.80 23.55
CA ASP A 93 -4.44 -15.69 24.98
C ASP A 93 -5.85 -16.17 25.30
N SER A 94 -5.97 -17.35 25.89
CA SER A 94 -7.24 -17.89 26.40
C SER A 94 -7.54 -17.31 27.78
N THR A 95 -8.08 -16.09 27.84
CA THR A 95 -8.45 -15.44 29.10
C THR A 95 -9.97 -15.54 29.34
N GLY A 96 -10.39 -16.54 30.11
CA GLY A 96 -11.79 -16.72 30.52
C GLY A 96 -12.62 -17.51 29.50
N ASN A 97 -13.80 -16.99 29.14
CA ASN A 97 -14.72 -17.63 28.16
C ASN A 97 -14.41 -17.26 26.70
N TYR A 98 -13.35 -16.50 26.45
CA TYR A 98 -13.01 -15.96 25.14
C TYR A 98 -11.52 -16.19 24.84
N ASP A 99 -11.22 -16.56 23.60
CA ASP A 99 -9.88 -16.65 23.04
C ASP A 99 -9.53 -15.34 22.36
N ILE A 100 -8.46 -14.69 22.82
CA ILE A 100 -7.96 -13.44 22.24
C ILE A 100 -6.81 -13.79 21.33
N VAL A 101 -6.94 -13.52 20.03
CA VAL A 101 -5.86 -13.72 19.07
C VAL A 101 -5.34 -12.36 18.63
N THR A 102 -4.07 -12.09 18.91
CA THR A 102 -3.38 -10.88 18.44
C THR A 102 -2.41 -11.25 17.33
N PHE A 103 -2.54 -10.60 16.18
CA PHE A 103 -1.69 -10.73 15.01
C PHE A 103 -0.85 -9.48 14.84
N HIS A 104 0.45 -9.65 14.60
CA HIS A 104 1.41 -8.61 14.29
C HIS A 104 2.03 -8.93 12.93
N PHE A 105 1.88 -8.03 11.95
CA PHE A 105 2.44 -8.15 10.62
C PHE A 105 3.47 -7.05 10.37
N ASN A 106 4.66 -7.41 9.90
CA ASN A 106 5.68 -6.45 9.51
C ASN A 106 6.49 -6.95 8.32
N ASN A 107 6.34 -6.32 7.15
CA ASN A 107 7.09 -6.65 5.93
C ASN A 107 8.25 -5.68 5.63
N GLY A 108 8.71 -4.92 6.63
CA GLY A 108 9.79 -3.93 6.48
C GLY A 108 9.37 -2.58 5.87
N VAL A 109 8.14 -2.47 5.36
CA VAL A 109 7.57 -1.23 4.81
C VAL A 109 6.27 -0.84 5.53
N THR A 110 5.44 -1.84 5.86
CA THR A 110 4.15 -1.68 6.53
C THR A 110 4.09 -2.55 7.79
N GLU A 111 3.62 -1.93 8.87
CA GLU A 111 3.36 -2.57 10.16
C GLU A 111 1.85 -2.54 10.41
N TYR A 112 1.27 -3.69 10.77
CA TYR A 112 -0.17 -3.84 11.00
C TYR A 112 -0.45 -4.81 12.14
N ASP A 113 -1.24 -4.34 13.11
CA ASP A 113 -1.65 -5.11 14.27
C ASP A 113 -3.17 -5.31 14.27
N GLU A 114 -3.62 -6.56 14.49
CA GLU A 114 -5.03 -6.92 14.61
C GLU A 114 -5.25 -7.75 15.87
N THR A 115 -6.20 -7.34 16.72
CA THR A 115 -6.67 -8.14 17.86
C THR A 115 -8.10 -8.59 17.60
N VAL A 116 -8.32 -9.91 17.60
CA VAL A 116 -9.64 -10.51 17.43
C VAL A 116 -10.06 -11.20 18.73
N TYR A 117 -11.32 -10.97 19.13
CA TYR A 117 -11.96 -11.61 20.27
C TYR A 117 -12.87 -12.72 19.74
N TYR A 118 -12.65 -13.94 20.22
CA TYR A 118 -13.50 -15.10 19.94
C TYR A 118 -14.15 -15.61 21.22
#